data_AF-A0A3B9RX92-F1
#
_entry.id   AF-A0A3B9RX92-F1
#
_cell.length_a   1.000
_cell.length_b   1.000
_cell.length_c   1.000
_cell.angle_alpha   90.00
_cell.angle_beta   90.00
_cell.angle_gamma   90.00
#
_symmetry.space_group_name_H-M   'P 1'
#
loop_
_entity.id
_entity.type
_entity.pdbx_description
1 polymer ?
#
loop_
_entity_poly.entity_id
_entity_poly.type
_entity_poly.pdbx_seq_one_letter_code
_entity_poly.pdbx_strand_id
1 'polypeptide(L)'
;MRHCQFYLITSKKSEEVLNGLKKYTLGCDNRADAHGFFWIDNGDNIQQIQLVFGEIVIEWFAGKWAKFSMTNREINVSNEADLPHGAHIMHPLESNTFSDTILNEARNARYPSEWSDKIMEKF
;
A
#
# COMPACT_ATOMS: atom_id res chain seq x y z
N MET A 1 -15.57 -11.63 5.50
CA MET A 1 -15.45 -10.37 4.72
C MET A 1 -15.09 -10.75 3.29
N ARG A 2 -15.58 -10.01 2.28
CA ARG A 2 -15.10 -10.22 0.90
C ARG A 2 -13.70 -9.63 0.80
N HIS A 3 -12.74 -10.38 0.24
CA HIS A 3 -11.38 -9.89 0.06
C HIS A 3 -11.34 -8.67 -0.87
N CYS A 4 -10.35 -7.78 -0.67
CA CYS A 4 -10.15 -6.60 -1.51
C CYS A 4 -10.05 -6.97 -2.99
N GLN A 5 -10.66 -6.15 -3.85
CA GLN A 5 -10.61 -6.30 -5.31
C GLN A 5 -9.92 -5.08 -5.91
N PHE A 6 -8.61 -5.19 -6.08
CA PHE A 6 -7.79 -4.13 -6.62
C PHE A 6 -7.86 -4.08 -8.15
N TYR A 7 -7.93 -2.87 -8.68
CA TYR A 7 -7.84 -2.57 -10.11
C TYR A 7 -6.83 -1.46 -10.36
N LEU A 8 -6.23 -1.46 -11.55
CA LEU A 8 -5.28 -0.44 -11.96
C LEU A 8 -6.01 0.86 -12.29
N ILE A 9 -5.62 1.97 -11.66
CA ILE A 9 -6.11 3.29 -12.06
C ILE A 9 -5.26 3.77 -13.23
N THR A 10 -5.85 3.76 -14.42
CA THR A 10 -5.22 4.26 -15.65
C THR A 10 -5.61 5.72 -15.87
N SER A 11 -4.75 6.66 -15.46
CA SER A 11 -4.93 8.09 -15.77
C SER A 11 -3.69 8.65 -16.48
N LYS A 12 -3.86 9.66 -17.34
CA LYS A 12 -2.70 10.37 -17.92
C LYS A 12 -1.83 11.08 -16.86
N LYS A 13 -2.33 11.26 -15.63
CA LYS A 13 -1.59 11.85 -14.50
C LYS A 13 -0.81 10.82 -13.68
N SER A 14 -0.95 9.53 -13.96
CA SER A 14 -0.27 8.44 -13.22
C SER A 14 0.99 7.92 -13.91
N GLU A 15 1.46 8.55 -14.99
CA GLU A 15 2.82 8.35 -15.51
C GLU A 15 3.82 9.18 -14.70
N GLU A 16 3.92 8.87 -13.41
CA GLU A 16 4.91 9.48 -12.54
C GLU A 16 6.14 8.56 -12.54
N VAL A 17 7.23 9.04 -13.16
CA VAL A 17 8.54 8.39 -13.07
C VAL A 17 9.34 9.10 -11.99
N LEU A 18 9.43 8.50 -10.82
CA LEU A 18 10.24 9.00 -9.69
C LEU A 18 11.52 8.17 -9.61
N ASN A 19 12.68 8.82 -9.70
CA ASN A 19 13.99 8.17 -9.64
C ASN A 19 14.16 6.99 -10.63
N GLY A 20 13.55 7.08 -11.82
CA GLY A 20 13.59 6.03 -12.83
C GLY A 20 12.61 4.86 -12.59
N LEU A 21 11.74 4.95 -11.58
CA LEU A 21 10.69 3.98 -11.32
C LEU A 21 9.33 4.51 -11.76
N LYS A 22 8.60 3.72 -12.54
CA LYS A 22 7.23 4.02 -12.94
C LYS A 22 6.28 3.60 -11.83
N LYS A 23 5.49 4.56 -11.32
CA LYS A 23 4.46 4.32 -10.32
C LYS A 23 3.16 3.86 -10.95
N TYR A 24 2.54 2.84 -10.36
CA TYR A 24 1.18 2.42 -10.63
C TYR A 24 0.33 2.59 -9.37
N THR A 25 -0.93 2.97 -9.57
CA THR A 25 -1.90 3.15 -8.50
C THR A 25 -2.98 2.08 -8.61
N LEU A 26 -3.30 1.47 -7.48
CA LEU A 26 -4.36 0.48 -7.31
C LEU A 26 -5.52 1.11 -6.53
N GLY A 27 -6.70 1.18 -7.16
CA GLY A 27 -7.96 1.41 -6.45
C GLY A 27 -8.56 0.09 -5.98
N CYS A 28 -9.45 0.12 -4.98
CA CYS A 28 -10.19 -1.06 -4.55
C CYS A 28 -11.68 -0.88 -4.82
N ASP A 29 -12.30 -1.81 -5.54
CA ASP A 29 -13.70 -1.70 -5.99
C ASP A 29 -14.69 -1.88 -4.85
N ASN A 30 -14.37 -2.77 -3.90
CA ASN A 30 -15.28 -3.19 -2.84
C ASN A 30 -14.96 -2.61 -1.44
N ARG A 31 -13.94 -1.77 -1.32
CA ARG A 31 -13.52 -1.10 -0.07
C ARG A 31 -12.95 0.29 -0.36
N ALA A 32 -13.64 1.34 0.12
CA ALA A 32 -13.22 2.73 -0.10
C ALA A 32 -11.98 3.14 0.72
N ASP A 33 -11.70 2.41 1.79
CA ASP A 33 -10.57 2.61 2.69
C ASP A 33 -9.33 1.81 2.28
N ALA A 34 -9.41 1.02 1.20
CA ALA A 34 -8.32 0.22 0.69
C ALA A 34 -7.80 0.76 -0.65
N HIS A 35 -6.49 0.88 -0.78
CA HIS A 35 -5.83 1.27 -2.02
C HIS A 35 -4.37 0.82 -1.97
N GLY A 36 -3.66 0.93 -3.08
CA GLY A 36 -2.26 0.54 -3.13
C GLY A 36 -1.47 1.26 -4.20
N PHE A 37 -0.17 1.07 -4.12
CA PHE A 37 0.79 1.59 -5.07
C PHE A 37 1.88 0.54 -5.28
N PHE A 38 2.40 0.47 -6.49
CA PHE A 38 3.63 -0.27 -6.75
C PHE A 38 4.48 0.48 -7.76
N TRP A 39 5.79 0.30 -7.64
CA TRP A 39 6.77 0.96 -8.49
C TRP A 39 7.59 -0.09 -9.22
N ILE A 40 7.73 0.09 -10.52
CA ILE A 40 8.50 -0.80 -11.39
C ILE A 40 9.72 -0.11 -11.96
N ASP A 41 10.77 -0.87 -12.21
CA ASP A 41 11.89 -0.40 -13.05
C ASP A 41 11.59 -0.57 -14.56
N ASN A 42 12.54 -0.17 -15.40
CA ASN A 42 12.45 -0.29 -16.86
C ASN A 42 12.40 -1.74 -17.38
N GLY A 43 12.64 -2.73 -16.51
CA GLY A 43 12.52 -4.16 -16.82
C GLY A 43 11.22 -4.78 -16.31
N ASP A 44 10.23 -3.97 -15.94
CA ASP A 44 8.95 -4.39 -15.36
C ASP A 44 9.10 -5.19 -14.04
N ASN A 45 10.20 -5.00 -13.31
CA ASN A 45 10.38 -5.62 -12.00
C ASN A 45 9.83 -4.69 -10.91
N ILE A 46 9.04 -5.25 -10.00
CA ILE A 46 8.52 -4.51 -8.86
C ILE A 46 9.66 -4.24 -7.87
N GLN A 47 9.92 -2.96 -7.60
CA GLN A 47 10.94 -2.50 -6.67
C GLN A 47 10.36 -2.09 -5.31
N GLN A 48 9.09 -1.70 -5.29
CA GLN A 48 8.38 -1.31 -4.09
C GLN A 48 6.87 -1.59 -4.22
N ILE A 49 6.24 -1.99 -3.12
CA ILE A 49 4.78 -2.09 -2.98
C ILE A 49 4.38 -1.37 -1.69
N GLN A 50 3.29 -0.61 -1.76
CA GLN A 50 2.61 -0.08 -0.59
C GLN A 50 1.12 -0.43 -0.68
N LEU A 51 0.59 -1.17 0.28
CA LEU A 51 -0.83 -1.48 0.39
C LEU A 51 -1.40 -0.83 1.64
N VAL A 52 -2.54 -0.17 1.50
CA VAL A 52 -3.23 0.52 2.59
C VAL A 52 -4.58 -0.16 2.82
N PHE A 53 -4.85 -0.51 4.06
CA PHE A 53 -6.11 -1.10 4.53
C PHE A 53 -6.60 -0.28 5.72
N GLY A 54 -7.44 0.72 5.46
CA GLY A 54 -7.83 1.69 6.48
C GLY A 54 -6.62 2.47 6.97
N GLU A 55 -6.28 2.29 8.25
CA GLU A 55 -5.12 2.93 8.87
C GLU A 55 -3.84 2.11 8.81
N ILE A 56 -3.88 0.86 8.33
CA ILE A 56 -2.70 -0.01 8.32
C ILE A 56 -2.06 0.00 6.94
N VAL A 57 -0.75 0.16 6.90
CA VAL A 57 0.06 0.16 5.69
C VAL A 57 1.04 -1.00 5.73
N ILE A 58 1.08 -1.77 4.64
CA ILE A 58 2.14 -2.74 4.37
C ILE A 58 3.06 -2.15 3.32
N GLU A 59 4.35 -2.10 3.61
CA GLU A 59 5.37 -1.64 2.68
C GLU A 59 6.36 -2.76 2.40
N TRP A 60 6.53 -3.13 1.14
CA TRP A 60 7.58 -4.04 0.69
C TRP A 60 8.57 -3.29 -0.19
N PHE A 61 9.86 -3.57 -0.02
CA PHE A 61 10.93 -3.00 -0.84
C PHE A 61 11.88 -4.11 -1.28
N ALA A 62 12.38 -4.05 -2.52
CA ALA A 62 13.34 -5.00 -3.04
C ALA A 62 14.58 -5.09 -2.12
N GLY A 63 14.97 -6.32 -1.77
CA GLY A 63 16.08 -6.61 -0.86
C GLY A 63 15.79 -6.34 0.62
N LYS A 64 14.54 -6.02 1.00
CA LYS A 64 14.11 -5.82 2.39
C LYS A 64 12.87 -6.65 2.72
N TRP A 65 12.64 -6.84 4.01
CA TRP A 65 11.42 -7.45 4.53
C TRP A 65 10.24 -6.47 4.46
N ALA A 66 9.02 -7.01 4.42
CA ALA A 66 7.83 -6.19 4.52
C ALA A 66 7.77 -5.50 5.91
N LYS A 67 7.46 -4.20 5.89
CA LYS A 67 7.25 -3.37 7.08
C LYS A 67 5.76 -3.08 7.22
N PHE A 68 5.30 -3.05 8.47
CA PHE A 68 3.93 -2.67 8.82
C PHE A 68 3.97 -1.35 9.58
N SER A 69 3.09 -0.43 9.20
CA SER A 69 2.91 0.84 9.90
C SER A 69 1.44 1.18 10.04
N MET A 70 1.14 2.07 10.98
CA MET A 70 -0.19 2.64 11.16
C MET A 70 -0.16 4.13 10.83
N THR A 71 -1.17 4.60 10.11
CA THR A 71 -1.44 6.02 9.88
C THR A 71 -2.29 6.59 11.02
N ASN A 72 -2.19 7.90 11.23
CA ASN A 72 -2.90 8.60 12.29
C ASN A 72 -4.23 9.21 11.83
N ARG A 73 -4.86 8.74 10.75
CA ARG A 73 -6.03 9.40 10.14
C ARG A 73 -7.30 9.27 10.99
N GLU A 74 -7.38 8.32 11.92
CA GLU A 74 -8.46 8.23 12.93
C GLU A 74 -8.04 8.58 14.36
N ILE A 75 -6.76 8.86 14.62
CA ILE A 75 -6.36 9.33 15.95
C ILE A 75 -6.83 10.77 16.06
N ASN A 76 -7.84 11.01 16.92
CA ASN A 76 -8.17 12.34 17.41
C ASN A 76 -6.87 12.99 17.91
N VAL A 77 -6.28 13.84 17.06
CA VAL A 77 -5.13 14.66 17.42
C VAL A 77 -5.64 15.55 18.53
N SER A 78 -5.34 15.19 19.77
CA SER A 78 -5.54 16.04 20.92
C SER A 78 -4.69 17.30 20.70
N ASN A 79 -5.32 18.38 20.22
CA ASN A 79 -4.91 19.79 20.35
C ASN A 79 -3.40 20.11 20.41
N GLU A 80 -2.52 19.41 19.71
CA GLU A 80 -1.16 19.85 19.47
C GLU A 80 -1.16 20.61 18.15
N ALA A 81 -1.45 21.90 18.31
CA ALA A 81 -1.41 22.90 17.27
C ALA A 81 0.03 23.08 16.77
N ASP A 82 0.50 22.17 15.90
CA ASP A 82 1.68 22.40 15.02
C ASP A 82 1.90 21.35 13.91
N LEU A 83 1.02 20.36 13.72
CA LEU A 83 1.14 19.46 12.57
C LEU A 83 0.48 20.07 11.32
N PRO A 84 1.21 20.23 10.19
CA PRO A 84 0.62 20.65 8.93
C PRO A 84 -0.51 19.69 8.55
N HIS A 85 -1.68 20.21 8.21
CA HIS A 85 -2.78 19.40 7.68
C HIS A 85 -2.26 18.61 6.46
N GLY A 86 -2.17 17.28 6.59
CA GLY A 86 -1.63 16.38 5.56
C GLY A 86 -0.25 15.77 5.86
N ALA A 87 0.39 16.07 7.00
CA ALA A 87 1.61 15.38 7.43
C ALA A 87 1.27 13.99 8.01
N HIS A 88 1.38 12.95 7.18
CA HIS A 88 1.13 11.57 7.57
C HIS A 88 2.37 10.96 8.21
N ILE A 89 2.32 10.76 9.53
CA ILE A 89 3.38 10.05 10.26
C ILE A 89 3.01 8.57 10.29
N MET A 90 3.92 7.74 9.76
CA MET A 90 3.81 6.27 9.84
C MET A 90 4.49 5.78 11.12
N HIS A 91 3.72 5.25 12.06
CA HIS A 91 4.26 4.63 13.26
C HIS A 91 4.53 3.14 13.01
N PRO A 92 5.72 2.61 13.30
CA PRO A 92 5.98 1.18 13.22
C PRO A 92 4.98 0.39 14.06
N LEU A 93 4.41 -0.68 13.50
CA LEU A 93 3.53 -1.57 14.23
C LEU A 93 4.37 -2.69 14.87
N GLU A 94 4.55 -2.69 16.19
CA GLU A 94 5.33 -3.72 16.89
C GLU A 94 4.54 -5.00 17.21
N SER A 95 3.24 -5.04 16.93
CA SER A 95 2.36 -6.17 17.28
C SER A 95 2.21 -7.19 16.14
N ASN A 96 2.70 -8.42 16.39
CA ASN A 96 2.68 -9.53 15.42
C ASN A 96 1.25 -9.99 15.02
N THR A 97 0.25 -9.83 15.88
CA THR A 97 -1.12 -10.32 15.61
C THR A 97 -1.82 -9.53 14.51
N PHE A 98 -1.56 -8.21 14.47
CA PHE A 98 -2.12 -7.33 13.44
C PHE A 98 -1.40 -7.50 12.10
N SER A 99 -0.08 -7.74 12.11
CA SER A 99 0.68 -7.99 10.89
C SER A 99 0.23 -9.27 10.18
N ASP A 100 -0.06 -10.36 10.91
CA ASP A 100 -0.50 -11.62 10.30
C ASP A 100 -1.88 -11.49 9.65
N THR A 101 -2.80 -10.77 10.30
CA THR A 101 -4.16 -10.57 9.78
C THR A 101 -4.13 -9.76 8.49
N ILE A 102 -3.32 -8.70 8.47
CA ILE A 102 -3.21 -7.79 7.33
C ILE A 102 -2.39 -8.40 6.19
N LEU A 103 -1.35 -9.17 6.49
CA LEU A 103 -0.64 -9.96 5.49
C LEU A 103 -1.55 -11.01 4.86
N ASN A 104 -2.40 -11.67 5.67
CA ASN A 104 -3.42 -12.57 5.16
C ASN A 104 -4.44 -11.83 4.29
N GLU A 105 -4.83 -10.61 4.64
CA GLU A 105 -5.70 -9.81 3.77
C GLU A 105 -5.03 -9.49 2.43
N ALA A 106 -3.77 -9.04 2.44
CA ALA A 106 -3.00 -8.77 1.23
C ALA A 106 -2.85 -10.01 0.34
N ARG A 107 -2.58 -11.19 0.92
CA ARG A 107 -2.43 -12.45 0.17
C ARG A 107 -3.74 -12.98 -0.42
N ASN A 108 -4.88 -12.63 0.17
CA ASN A 108 -6.18 -13.09 -0.33
C ASN A 108 -6.89 -12.05 -1.21
N ALA A 109 -6.31 -10.87 -1.39
CA ALA A 109 -6.83 -9.85 -2.28
C ALA A 109 -6.75 -10.30 -3.75
N ARG A 110 -7.66 -9.79 -4.58
CA ARG A 110 -7.57 -9.93 -6.04
C ARG A 110 -6.83 -8.72 -6.59
N TYR A 111 -5.79 -8.99 -7.38
CA TYR A 111 -4.99 -7.97 -8.06
C TYR A 111 -5.29 -7.95 -9.56
N PRO A 112 -4.92 -6.87 -10.27
CA PRO A 112 -4.96 -6.84 -11.74
C PRO A 112 -4.19 -8.03 -12.32
N SER A 113 -4.76 -8.74 -13.29
CA SER A 113 -4.21 -10.00 -13.81
C SER A 113 -2.79 -9.87 -14.34
N GLU A 114 -2.44 -8.73 -14.94
CA GLU A 114 -1.10 -8.44 -15.45
C GLU A 114 -0.02 -8.40 -14.35
N TRP A 115 -0.41 -8.02 -13.12
CA TRP A 115 0.51 -7.78 -12.02
C TRP A 115 0.34 -8.75 -10.85
N SER A 116 -0.70 -9.57 -10.87
CA SER A 116 -1.09 -10.45 -9.76
C SER A 116 0.05 -11.31 -9.27
N ASP A 117 0.68 -12.09 -10.17
CA ASP A 117 1.75 -13.01 -9.78
C ASP A 117 2.97 -12.26 -9.20
N LYS A 118 3.38 -11.17 -9.85
CA LYS A 118 4.52 -10.34 -9.41
C LYS A 118 4.29 -9.70 -8.04
N ILE A 119 3.06 -9.27 -7.74
CA ILE A 119 2.67 -8.71 -6.44
C ILE A 119 2.65 -9.81 -5.38
N MET A 120 2.01 -10.94 -5.69
CA MET A 120 1.83 -12.06 -4.77
C MET A 120 3.14 -12.72 -4.34
N GLU A 121 4.16 -12.74 -5.21
CA GLU A 121 5.51 -13.20 -4.84
C GLU A 121 6.14 -12.43 -3.67
N LYS A 122 5.65 -11.23 -3.34
CA LYS A 122 6.27 -10.36 -2.34
C LYS A 122 5.64 -10.49 -0.95
N PHE A 123 4.53 -11.22 -0.85
CA PHE A 123 3.76 -11.41 0.39
C PHE A 123 3.61 -12.88 0.72
#